data_AF-A0A965LBV0-F1
#
_entry.id   AF-A0A965LBV0-F1
#
_cell.length_a   1.000
_cell.length_b   1.000
_cell.length_c   1.000
_cell.angle_alpha   90.00
_cell.angle_beta   90.00
_cell.angle_gamma   90.00
#
_symmetry.space_group_name_H-M   'P 1'
#
loop_
_entity.id
_entity.type
_entity.pdbx_description
1 polymer ?
#
loop_
_entity_poly.entity_id
_entity_poly.type
_entity_poly.pdbx_seq_one_letter_code
_entity_poly.pdbx_strand_id
1 'polypeptide(L)' 'MQTESLHDRLQGLFDQIKDFPEAGRCEHGTHLKPAAFATFLDMRQLIEKEVLPLLHRIEGQR' A
#
# COMPACT_ATOMS: atom_id res chain seq x y z
N MET A 1 -7.46 -10.58 20.01
CA MET A 1 -6.95 -9.97 18.76
C MET A 1 -8.08 -9.13 18.19
N GLN A 2 -7.88 -7.82 18.05
CA GLN A 2 -8.75 -7.04 17.18
C GLN A 2 -8.29 -7.30 15.74
N THR A 3 -9.22 -7.69 14.87
CA THR A 3 -8.93 -7.79 13.45
C THR A 3 -8.85 -6.38 12.90
N GLU A 4 -7.65 -5.89 12.58
CA GLU A 4 -7.46 -4.56 11.99
C GLU A 4 -8.32 -4.43 10.73
N SER A 5 -8.99 -3.28 10.57
CA SER A 5 -9.84 -3.09 9.40
C SER A 5 -9.00 -2.98 8.13
N LEU A 6 -9.61 -3.24 6.97
CA LEU A 6 -8.92 -3.05 5.68
C LEU A 6 -8.40 -1.61 5.53
N HIS A 7 -9.13 -0.63 6.08
CA HIS A 7 -8.71 0.77 6.12
C HIS A 7 -7.42 0.94 6.93
N ASP A 8 -7.35 0.39 8.15
CA ASP A 8 -6.19 0.55 9.04
C ASP A 8 -4.94 -0.11 8.46
N ARG A 9 -5.11 -1.28 7.83
CA ARG A 9 -4.04 -2.01 7.13
C ARG A 9 -3.52 -1.23 5.92
N LEU A 10 -4.41 -0.63 5.11
CA LEU A 10 -4.02 0.24 4.00
C LEU A 10 -3.32 1.51 4.50
N GLN A 11 -3.84 2.13 5.57
CA GLN A 11 -3.28 3.34 6.17
C GLN A 11 -1.87 3.07 6.72
N GLY A 12 -1.67 1.97 7.45
CA GLY A 12 -0.36 1.59 7.98
C GLY A 12 0.69 1.26 6.91
N LEU A 13 0.28 0.70 5.76
CA LEU A 13 1.16 0.50 4.61
C LEU A 13 1.45 1.83 3.89
N PHE A 14 0.44 2.69 3.73
CA PHE A 14 0.60 4.03 3.17
C PHE A 14 1.54 4.89 4.01
N ASP A 15 1.39 4.90 5.33
CA ASP A 15 2.23 5.71 6.24
C ASP A 15 3.72 5.32 6.21
N GLN A 16 4.03 4.09 5.80
CA GLN A 16 5.39 3.60 5.59
C GLN A 16 5.98 3.98 4.21
N ILE A 17 5.16 4.35 3.21
CA ILE A 17 5.59 4.67 1.84
C ILE A 17 5.23 6.09 1.36
N LYS A 18 4.41 6.84 2.08
CA LYS A 18 3.98 8.20 1.71
C LYS A 18 5.18 9.14 1.52
N ASP A 19 6.26 8.87 2.25
CA ASP A 19 7.58 9.50 2.09
C ASP A 19 8.35 8.83 0.93
N PHE A 20 7.71 8.69 -0.25
CA PHE A 20 8.27 8.12 -1.47
C PHE A 20 7.48 8.61 -2.72
N PRO A 21 8.07 9.35 -3.71
CA PRO A 21 9.49 9.61 -3.93
C PRO A 21 9.93 11.10 -3.98
N GLU A 22 10.28 11.67 -2.82
CA GLU A 22 11.11 12.88 -2.74
C GLU A 22 12.62 12.70 -2.38
N ALA A 23 13.13 11.85 -1.48
CA ALA A 23 12.73 10.53 -1.00
C ALA A 23 12.69 9.46 -2.11
N GLY A 24 13.14 8.22 -1.82
CA GLY A 24 13.65 7.28 -2.85
C GLY A 24 14.94 7.76 -3.54
N ARG A 25 15.08 9.07 -3.70
CA ARG A 25 16.34 9.80 -3.65
C ARG A 25 16.96 9.61 -2.26
N CYS A 26 17.81 8.60 -2.12
CA CYS A 26 19.01 8.78 -1.30
C CYS A 26 19.84 9.94 -1.88
N GLU A 27 20.84 10.43 -1.16
CA GLU A 27 21.73 11.54 -1.58
C GLU A 27 22.47 11.26 -2.91
N HIS A 28 22.38 10.02 -3.43
CA HIS A 28 22.90 9.58 -4.74
C HIS A 28 21.82 8.99 -5.69
N GLY A 29 20.54 9.35 -5.53
CA GLY A 29 19.56 9.42 -6.64
C GLY A 29 18.94 8.14 -7.21
N THR A 30 19.42 6.92 -6.93
CA THR A 30 19.01 5.71 -7.69
C THR A 30 18.58 4.46 -6.89
N HIS A 31 18.60 4.49 -5.55
CA HIS A 31 18.32 3.29 -4.75
C HIS A 31 17.06 3.40 -3.88
N LEU A 32 16.03 2.64 -4.26
CA LEU A 32 14.90 2.29 -3.38
C LEU A 32 15.42 1.69 -2.07
N LYS A 33 14.95 2.20 -0.93
CA LYS A 33 15.12 1.52 0.36
C LYS A 33 14.40 0.16 0.27
N PRO A 34 15.06 -0.99 0.54
CA PRO A 34 14.43 -2.30 0.39
C PRO A 34 13.11 -2.47 1.14
N ALA A 35 12.99 -1.86 2.33
CA ALA A 35 11.75 -1.82 3.10
C ALA A 35 10.61 -1.10 2.36
N ALA A 36 10.85 0.09 1.80
CA ALA A 36 9.83 0.83 1.05
C ALA A 36 9.36 0.09 -0.21
N PHE A 37 10.26 -0.64 -0.87
CA PHE A 37 9.90 -1.52 -1.99
C PHE A 37 9.04 -2.72 -1.53
N ALA A 38 9.39 -3.35 -0.41
CA ALA A 38 8.58 -4.42 0.18
C ALA A 38 7.17 -3.91 0.55
N THR A 39 7.07 -2.80 1.28
CA THR A 39 5.78 -2.21 1.66
C THR A 39 4.94 -1.80 0.44
N PHE A 40 5.55 -1.31 -0.65
CA PHE A 40 4.85 -1.06 -1.91
C PHE A 40 4.26 -2.35 -2.50
N LEU A 41 4.99 -3.46 -2.49
CA LEU A 41 4.49 -4.76 -2.94
C LEU A 41 3.37 -5.28 -2.03
N ASP A 42 3.48 -5.11 -0.72
CA ASP A 42 2.44 -5.50 0.25
C ASP A 42 1.16 -4.69 0.04
N MET A 43 1.28 -3.37 -0.15
CA MET A 43 0.14 -2.49 -0.47
C MET A 43 -0.51 -2.89 -1.79
N ARG A 44 0.29 -3.18 -2.83
CA ARG A 44 -0.22 -3.66 -4.12
C ARG A 44 -0.99 -4.97 -3.97
N GLN A 45 -0.44 -5.95 -3.24
CA GLN A 45 -1.11 -7.23 -3.00
C GLN A 45 -2.41 -7.07 -2.23
N LEU A 46 -2.46 -6.17 -1.23
CA LEU A 46 -3.66 -5.87 -0.46
C LEU A 46 -4.76 -5.27 -1.35
N ILE A 47 -4.39 -4.35 -2.24
CA ILE A 47 -5.30 -3.75 -3.20
C ILE A 47 -5.85 -4.81 -4.18
N GLU A 48 -4.97 -5.62 -4.77
CA GLU A 48 -5.36 -6.67 -5.74
C GLU A 48 -6.27 -7.76 -5.12
N LYS A 49 -6.00 -8.18 -3.87
CA LYS A 49 -6.71 -9.29 -3.22
C LYS A 49 -7.98 -8.88 -2.48
N GLU A 50 -8.04 -7.67 -1.92
CA GLU A 50 -9.14 -7.25 -1.03
C GLU A 50 -9.90 -6.03 -1.58
N VAL A 51 -9.21 -4.97 -2.01
CA VAL A 51 -9.85 -3.72 -2.43
C VAL A 51 -10.57 -3.86 -3.77
N LEU A 52 -9.90 -4.34 -4.83
CA LEU A 52 -10.53 -4.47 -6.15
C LEU A 52 -11.75 -5.41 -6.14
N PRO A 53 -11.72 -6.59 -5.48
CA PRO A 53 -12.90 -7.45 -5.35
C PRO A 53 -14.03 -6.86 -4.50
N LEU A 54 -13.75 -5.92 -3.59
CA LEU A 54 -14.79 -5.17 -2.87
C LEU A 54 -15.43 -4.11 -3.76
N LEU A 55 -14.63 -3.32 -4.49
CA LEU A 55 -15.13 -2.30 -5.42
C LEU A 55 -16.00 -2.92 -6.51
N HIS A 56 -15.55 -3.99 -7.14
CA HIS A 56 -16.32 -4.67 -8.19
C HIS A 56 -17.69 -5.21 -7.69
N ARG A 57 -17.76 -5.66 -6.43
CA ARG A 57 -19.03 -6.06 -5.78
C ARG A 57 -19.97 -4.87 -5.55
N ILE A 58 -19.44 -3.69 -5.24
CA ILE A 58 -20.23 -2.46 -5.03
C ILE A 58 -20.72 -1.93 -6.38
N GLU A 59 -19.90 -1.99 -7.43
CA GLU A 59 -20.29 -1.61 -8.79
C GLU A 59 -21.39 -2.52 -9.35
N GLY A 60 -21.29 -3.84 -9.17
CA GLY A 60 -22.32 -4.80 -9.56
C GLY A 60 -23.62 -4.76 -8.74
N GLN A 61 -23.72 -3.85 -7.76
CA GLN A 61 -24.92 -3.59 -6.95
C GLN A 61 -25.59 -2.24 -7.29
N ARG A 62 -25.07 -1.51 -8.29
CA ARG A 62 -25.63 -0.25 -8.79
C ARG A 62 -26.28 -0.40 -10.17
#